data_AF-A0AAU5ZUD3-F1
#
_entry.id   AF-A0AAU5ZUD3-F1
#
_cell.length_a   1.000
_cell.length_b   1.000
_cell.length_c   1.000
_cell.angle_alpha   90.00
_cell.angle_beta   90.00
_cell.angle_gamma   90.00
#
_symmetry.space_group_name_H-M   'P 1'
#
loop_
_entity.id
_entity.type
_entity.pdbx_description
1 polymer ?
#
loop_
_entity_poly.entity_id
_entity_poly.type
_entity_poly.pdbx_seq_one_letter_code
_entity_poly.pdbx_strand_id
1 'polypeptide(L)'
;MDRTPQRHAESLLNALDPLPFPQRMRELALRVGELVPLRPVLEELETRGPYERGIAAVAAAVGRDAEWIGDRIADPDAYVRGHALRVADSLQVPDSAFESALDDAPEAVRRELLRAIVAGRRTALADRLLPGLRRDWGDAEAARLLPGCAPETVARPLPELFHAVTGWKTLAKRHPGTLLDVAEGELAALPERTSTVSPRTPSRPATPRPPPGRTSGASPCPSCASTRRADGGSW
;
A
#
# COMPACT_ATOMS: atom_id res chain seq x y z
N MET A 1 32.10 -26.95 3.68
CA MET A 1 31.52 -25.93 2.80
C MET A 1 31.09 -26.65 1.53
N ASP A 2 29.84 -27.11 1.50
CA ASP A 2 29.28 -27.72 0.31
C ASP A 2 29.21 -26.66 -0.78
N ARG A 3 29.88 -26.88 -1.92
CA ARG A 3 29.87 -25.95 -3.07
C ARG A 3 28.59 -26.07 -3.92
N THR A 4 27.68 -26.95 -3.52
CA THR A 4 26.49 -27.33 -4.27
C THR A 4 25.47 -26.19 -4.33
N PRO A 5 25.10 -25.52 -3.21
CA PRO A 5 24.20 -24.36 -3.25
C PRO A 5 24.78 -23.19 -4.07
N GLN A 6 26.08 -22.88 -3.91
CA GLN A 6 26.78 -21.83 -4.69
C GLN A 6 26.64 -22.09 -6.18
N ARG A 7 26.96 -23.32 -6.62
CA ARG A 7 26.85 -23.74 -8.03
C ARG A 7 25.42 -23.70 -8.56
N HIS A 8 24.42 -24.08 -7.76
CA HIS A 8 23.01 -23.98 -8.17
C HIS A 8 22.58 -22.51 -8.30
N ALA A 9 22.95 -21.65 -7.36
CA ALA A 9 22.64 -20.22 -7.41
C ALA A 9 23.39 -19.52 -8.58
N GLU A 10 24.66 -19.84 -8.83
CA GLU A 10 25.42 -19.40 -10.01
C GLU A 10 24.77 -19.88 -11.32
N SER A 11 24.44 -21.17 -11.42
CA SER A 11 23.81 -21.77 -12.61
C SER A 11 22.43 -21.15 -12.90
N LEU A 12 21.67 -20.82 -11.86
CA LEU A 12 20.42 -20.08 -11.97
C LEU A 12 20.67 -18.67 -12.51
N LEU A 13 21.51 -17.86 -11.85
CA LEU A 13 21.78 -16.48 -12.27
C LEU A 13 22.34 -16.39 -13.70
N ASN A 14 23.28 -17.26 -14.07
CA ASN A 14 23.88 -17.30 -15.41
C ASN A 14 22.87 -17.59 -16.53
N ALA A 15 21.78 -18.30 -16.24
CA ALA A 15 20.70 -18.53 -17.21
C ALA A 15 19.66 -17.40 -17.23
N LEU A 16 19.50 -16.67 -16.12
CA LEU A 16 18.58 -15.53 -16.01
C LEU A 16 19.15 -14.26 -16.63
N ASP A 17 20.47 -14.07 -16.56
CA ASP A 17 21.18 -12.87 -17.00
C ASP A 17 20.90 -12.49 -18.49
N PRO A 18 21.11 -13.38 -19.49
CA PRO A 18 20.89 -13.04 -20.90
C PRO A 18 19.41 -12.84 -21.28
N LEU A 19 18.47 -13.17 -20.38
CA LEU A 19 17.04 -13.16 -20.70
C LEU A 19 16.38 -11.81 -20.41
N PRO A 20 15.49 -11.30 -21.31
CA PRO A 20 14.65 -10.16 -21.02
C PRO A 20 13.65 -10.49 -19.91
N PHE A 21 13.26 -9.49 -19.11
CA PHE A 21 12.50 -9.68 -17.87
C PHE A 21 11.29 -10.65 -17.94
N PRO A 22 10.40 -10.60 -18.96
CA PRO A 22 9.25 -11.52 -19.04
C PRO A 22 9.62 -12.97 -19.35
N GLN A 23 10.81 -13.22 -19.90
CA GLN A 23 11.36 -14.57 -20.10
C GLN A 23 12.11 -15.03 -18.85
N ARG A 24 12.91 -14.12 -18.25
CA ARG A 24 13.62 -14.35 -16.97
C ARG A 24 12.70 -14.86 -15.86
N MET A 25 11.53 -14.25 -15.68
CA MET A 25 10.58 -14.70 -14.65
C MET A 25 9.97 -16.08 -14.93
N ARG A 26 9.83 -16.47 -16.21
CA ARG A 26 9.37 -17.82 -16.59
C ARG A 26 10.47 -18.88 -16.39
N GLU A 27 11.69 -18.57 -16.81
CA GLU A 27 12.85 -19.45 -16.62
C GLU A 27 13.14 -19.69 -15.14
N LEU A 28 13.07 -18.64 -14.32
CA LEU A 28 13.17 -18.74 -12.86
C LEU A 28 12.11 -19.69 -12.30
N ALA A 29 10.85 -19.53 -12.72
CA ALA A 29 9.76 -20.35 -12.21
C ALA A 29 9.89 -21.83 -12.60
N LEU A 30 10.41 -22.13 -13.79
CA LEU A 30 10.70 -23.50 -14.23
C LEU A 30 11.82 -24.13 -13.38
N ARG A 31 12.97 -23.46 -13.27
CA ARG A 31 14.14 -24.00 -12.56
C ARG A 31 13.92 -24.17 -11.06
N VAL A 32 13.12 -23.32 -10.43
CA VAL A 32 12.76 -23.48 -9.00
C VAL A 32 12.05 -24.81 -8.75
N GLY A 33 11.28 -25.32 -9.71
CA GLY A 33 10.67 -26.66 -9.62
C GLY A 33 11.66 -27.82 -9.70
N GLU A 34 12.85 -27.60 -10.26
CA GLU A 34 13.92 -28.61 -10.38
C GLU A 34 14.91 -28.55 -9.20
N LEU A 35 14.97 -27.43 -8.48
CA LEU A 35 15.89 -27.18 -7.38
C LEU A 35 15.33 -27.69 -6.03
N VAL A 36 15.53 -28.99 -5.76
CA VAL A 36 15.16 -29.62 -4.49
C VAL A 36 16.40 -30.15 -3.76
N PRO A 37 16.70 -29.73 -2.52
CA PRO A 37 15.98 -28.74 -1.72
C PRO A 37 16.25 -27.29 -2.15
N LEU A 38 15.22 -26.45 -2.11
CA LEU A 38 15.30 -25.03 -2.52
C LEU A 38 15.99 -24.14 -1.46
N ARG A 39 15.73 -24.37 -0.16
CA ARG A 39 16.14 -23.49 0.95
C ARG A 39 17.64 -23.12 0.94
N PRO A 40 18.60 -24.04 0.74
CA PRO A 40 20.02 -23.69 0.70
C PRO A 40 20.40 -22.77 -0.48
N VAL A 41 19.66 -22.83 -1.59
CA VAL A 41 19.87 -21.95 -2.74
C VAL A 41 19.33 -20.54 -2.44
N LEU A 42 18.24 -20.42 -1.68
CA LEU A 42 17.71 -19.13 -1.22
C LEU A 42 18.70 -18.45 -0.27
N GLU A 43 19.18 -19.17 0.75
CA GLU A 43 20.18 -18.68 1.72
C GLU A 43 21.45 -18.19 1.02
N GLU A 44 21.96 -18.95 0.06
CA GLU A 44 23.11 -18.57 -0.76
C GLU A 44 22.86 -17.29 -1.58
N LEU A 45 21.69 -17.16 -2.22
CA LEU A 45 21.30 -15.93 -2.94
C LEU A 45 21.19 -14.72 -1.99
N GLU A 46 20.80 -14.92 -0.73
CA GLU A 46 20.66 -13.83 0.23
C GLU A 46 21.99 -13.22 0.67
N THR A 47 23.07 -14.00 0.67
CA THR A 47 24.43 -13.51 1.02
C THR A 47 25.09 -12.61 -0.03
N ARG A 48 24.43 -12.40 -1.18
CA ARG A 48 24.97 -11.71 -2.35
C ARG A 48 24.50 -10.24 -2.39
N GLY A 49 23.84 -9.81 -3.46
CA GLY A 49 23.37 -8.43 -3.63
C GLY A 49 21.85 -8.27 -3.54
N PRO A 50 21.33 -7.03 -3.62
CA PRO A 50 19.88 -6.76 -3.60
C PRO A 50 19.12 -7.41 -4.75
N TYR A 51 19.77 -7.59 -5.92
CA TYR A 51 19.18 -8.28 -7.05
C TYR A 51 18.95 -9.77 -6.76
N GLU A 52 19.96 -10.45 -6.20
CA GLU A 52 19.90 -11.85 -5.83
C GLU A 52 18.90 -12.10 -4.70
N ARG A 53 18.82 -11.20 -3.71
CA ARG A 53 17.76 -11.19 -2.68
C ARG A 53 16.36 -11.05 -3.29
N GLY A 54 16.23 -10.20 -4.31
CA GLY A 54 15.00 -10.09 -5.10
C GLY A 54 14.63 -11.38 -5.85
N ILE A 55 15.61 -12.06 -6.44
CA ILE A 55 15.43 -13.37 -7.08
C ILE A 55 15.05 -14.44 -6.04
N ALA A 56 15.68 -14.45 -4.85
CA ALA A 56 15.35 -15.35 -3.76
C ALA A 56 13.89 -15.19 -3.32
N ALA A 57 13.39 -13.96 -3.18
CA ALA A 57 12.00 -13.70 -2.82
C ALA A 57 10.99 -14.22 -3.85
N VAL A 58 11.29 -14.09 -5.15
CA VAL A 58 10.47 -14.66 -6.23
C VAL A 58 10.57 -16.19 -6.24
N ALA A 59 11.77 -16.74 -6.01
CA ALA A 59 12.00 -18.19 -5.97
C ALA A 59 11.26 -18.86 -4.81
N ALA A 60 11.34 -18.30 -3.60
CA ALA A 60 10.57 -18.75 -2.44
C ALA A 60 9.05 -18.72 -2.70
N ALA A 61 8.56 -17.67 -3.37
CA ALA A 61 7.16 -17.55 -3.74
C ALA A 61 6.70 -18.62 -4.75
N VAL A 62 7.54 -18.96 -5.75
CA VAL A 62 7.26 -20.05 -6.70
C VAL A 62 7.34 -21.42 -6.02
N GLY A 63 8.37 -21.64 -5.20
CA GLY A 63 8.55 -22.87 -4.41
C GLY A 63 7.53 -23.04 -3.27
N ARG A 64 6.66 -22.03 -3.07
CA ARG A 64 5.62 -21.96 -2.04
C ARG A 64 6.16 -22.09 -0.61
N ASP A 65 7.35 -21.56 -0.36
CA ASP A 65 8.01 -21.56 0.94
C ASP A 65 7.41 -20.48 1.85
N ALA A 66 6.28 -20.80 2.48
CA ALA A 66 5.53 -19.86 3.32
C ALA A 66 6.28 -19.45 4.59
N GLU A 67 7.18 -20.29 5.10
CA GLU A 67 8.03 -19.98 6.26
C GLU A 67 9.08 -18.93 5.88
N TRP A 68 9.85 -19.17 4.81
CA TRP A 68 10.84 -18.20 4.32
C TRP A 68 10.19 -16.85 3.97
N ILE A 69 8.99 -16.87 3.38
CA ILE A 69 8.24 -15.64 3.08
C ILE A 69 7.77 -14.95 4.37
N GLY A 70 7.36 -15.71 5.38
CA GLY A 70 7.02 -15.21 6.71
C GLY A 70 8.16 -14.41 7.32
N ASP A 71 9.38 -14.96 7.29
CA ASP A 71 10.60 -14.32 7.80
C ASP A 71 11.03 -13.06 7.03
N ARG A 72 10.36 -12.71 5.93
CA ARG A 72 10.66 -11.55 5.07
C ARG A 72 9.53 -10.51 4.99
N ILE A 73 8.40 -10.70 5.68
CA ILE A 73 7.31 -9.69 5.68
C ILE A 73 7.66 -8.37 6.37
N ALA A 74 8.75 -8.34 7.15
CA ALA A 74 9.33 -7.16 7.78
C ALA A 74 10.78 -6.88 7.33
N ASP A 75 11.24 -7.47 6.22
CA ASP A 75 12.62 -7.31 5.75
C ASP A 75 12.99 -5.82 5.59
N PRO A 76 14.20 -5.38 5.99
CA PRO A 76 14.63 -3.98 5.79
C PRO A 76 14.61 -3.54 4.32
N ASP A 77 14.85 -4.46 3.38
CA ASP A 77 14.77 -4.20 1.95
C ASP A 77 13.31 -4.13 1.49
N ALA A 78 12.92 -2.94 1.03
CA ALA A 78 11.55 -2.66 0.59
C ALA A 78 11.12 -3.48 -0.64
N TYR A 79 12.04 -3.95 -1.49
CA TYR A 79 11.71 -4.81 -2.61
C TYR A 79 11.36 -6.22 -2.13
N VAL A 80 12.20 -6.79 -1.27
CA VAL A 80 11.99 -8.12 -0.67
C VAL A 80 10.70 -8.13 0.14
N ARG A 81 10.54 -7.17 1.06
CA ARG A 81 9.35 -6.99 1.89
C ARG A 81 8.08 -6.79 1.06
N GLY A 82 8.13 -5.92 0.06
CA GLY A 82 7.02 -5.67 -0.84
C GLY A 82 6.65 -6.87 -1.73
N HIS A 83 7.57 -7.80 -1.97
CA HIS A 83 7.27 -9.08 -2.60
C HIS A 83 6.63 -10.05 -1.60
N ALA A 84 7.23 -10.23 -0.42
CA ALA A 84 6.74 -11.12 0.63
C ALA A 84 5.29 -10.77 1.02
N LEU A 85 5.00 -9.50 1.33
CA LEU A 85 3.65 -9.03 1.67
C LEU A 85 2.62 -9.25 0.54
N ARG A 86 3.04 -9.25 -0.73
CA ARG A 86 2.15 -9.49 -1.88
C ARG A 86 1.71 -10.95 -1.98
N VAL A 87 2.57 -11.90 -1.59
CA VAL A 87 2.32 -13.34 -1.70
C VAL A 87 1.93 -13.99 -0.37
N ALA A 88 2.10 -13.31 0.77
CA ALA A 88 1.84 -13.84 2.10
C ALA A 88 0.40 -14.39 2.29
N ASP A 89 -0.59 -13.78 1.64
CA ASP A 89 -1.98 -14.25 1.66
C ASP A 89 -2.16 -15.54 0.83
N SER A 90 -1.65 -15.56 -0.40
CA SER A 90 -1.77 -16.71 -1.31
C SER A 90 -0.89 -17.91 -0.94
N LEU A 91 0.09 -17.69 -0.06
CA LEU A 91 0.92 -18.72 0.58
C LEU A 91 0.43 -19.10 1.99
N GLN A 92 -0.62 -18.46 2.50
CA GLN A 92 -1.18 -18.72 3.83
C GLN A 92 -0.16 -18.58 4.98
N VAL A 93 0.73 -17.56 4.89
CA VAL A 93 1.68 -17.21 5.95
C VAL A 93 0.93 -17.08 7.29
N PRO A 94 1.38 -17.69 8.38
CA PRO A 94 0.64 -17.70 9.64
C PRO A 94 0.49 -16.31 10.24
N ASP A 95 -0.59 -16.08 10.98
CA ASP A 95 -0.84 -14.82 11.69
C ASP A 95 0.30 -14.48 12.67
N SER A 96 0.90 -15.49 13.31
CA SER A 96 2.02 -15.30 14.25
C SER A 96 3.23 -14.63 13.62
N ALA A 97 3.46 -14.82 12.31
CA ALA A 97 4.53 -14.11 11.61
C ALA A 97 4.23 -12.60 11.56
N PHE A 98 2.97 -12.20 11.34
CA PHE A 98 2.55 -10.78 11.36
C PHE A 98 2.59 -10.20 12.77
N GLU A 99 2.27 -10.98 13.80
CA GLU A 99 2.37 -10.59 15.20
C GLU A 99 3.84 -10.30 15.56
N SER A 100 4.75 -11.27 15.39
CA SER A 100 6.19 -11.09 15.64
C SER A 100 6.84 -10.02 14.75
N ALA A 101 6.37 -9.85 13.52
CA ALA A 101 6.85 -8.81 12.61
C ALA A 101 6.46 -7.39 13.05
N LEU A 102 5.43 -7.22 13.88
CA LEU A 102 4.97 -5.91 14.35
C LEU A 102 5.71 -5.43 15.61
N ASP A 103 6.15 -6.35 16.48
CA ASP A 103 6.71 -6.06 17.81
C ASP A 103 7.83 -4.99 17.76
N ASP A 104 8.85 -5.21 16.92
CA ASP A 104 10.01 -4.32 16.76
C ASP A 104 10.00 -3.51 15.44
N ALA A 105 8.93 -3.55 14.65
CA ALA A 105 8.95 -2.95 13.32
C ALA A 105 9.08 -1.41 13.34
N PRO A 106 9.97 -0.82 12.51
CA PRO A 106 9.99 0.62 12.25
C PRO A 106 8.65 1.11 11.68
N GLU A 107 8.32 2.39 11.89
CA GLU A 107 7.00 2.95 11.54
C GLU A 107 6.60 2.71 10.06
N ALA A 108 7.55 2.86 9.13
CA ALA A 108 7.30 2.59 7.71
C ALA A 108 6.92 1.12 7.46
N VAL A 109 7.58 0.18 8.14
CA VAL A 109 7.32 -1.26 8.05
C VAL A 109 5.97 -1.61 8.69
N ARG A 110 5.65 -1.07 9.88
CA ARG A 110 4.33 -1.24 10.52
C ARG A 110 3.19 -0.80 9.61
N ARG A 111 3.32 0.38 8.99
CA ARG A 111 2.31 0.91 8.05
C ARG A 111 2.09 0.01 6.82
N GLU A 112 3.12 -0.71 6.36
CA GLU A 112 3.01 -1.69 5.29
C GLU A 112 2.37 -3.00 5.78
N LEU A 113 2.77 -3.52 6.95
CA LEU A 113 2.20 -4.70 7.59
C LEU A 113 0.69 -4.53 7.85
N LEU A 114 0.27 -3.43 8.48
CA LEU A 114 -1.15 -3.13 8.73
C LEU A 114 -1.94 -3.02 7.43
N ARG A 115 -1.36 -2.44 6.37
CA ARG A 115 -1.98 -2.39 5.04
C ARG A 115 -2.16 -3.79 4.46
N ALA A 116 -1.18 -4.68 4.64
CA ALA A 116 -1.27 -6.07 4.17
C ALA A 116 -2.34 -6.86 4.94
N ILE A 117 -2.43 -6.71 6.26
CA ILE A 117 -3.48 -7.31 7.12
C ILE A 117 -4.89 -6.89 6.64
N VAL A 118 -5.10 -5.59 6.39
CA VAL A 118 -6.39 -5.05 5.87
C VAL A 118 -6.68 -5.47 4.43
N ALA A 119 -5.65 -5.62 3.59
CA ALA A 119 -5.80 -6.08 2.21
C ALA A 119 -6.16 -7.57 2.12
N GLY A 120 -5.43 -8.42 2.84
CA GLY A 120 -5.63 -9.88 2.97
C GLY A 120 -6.84 -10.28 3.81
N ARG A 121 -7.62 -9.32 4.34
CA ARG A 121 -8.85 -9.58 5.12
C ARG A 121 -8.61 -10.48 6.34
N ARG A 122 -7.48 -10.31 7.02
CA ARG A 122 -7.15 -11.07 8.24
C ARG A 122 -7.91 -10.51 9.45
N THR A 123 -9.24 -10.62 9.41
CA THR A 123 -10.14 -9.94 10.36
C THR A 123 -9.93 -10.40 11.80
N ALA A 124 -9.80 -11.71 12.03
CA ALA A 124 -9.51 -12.23 13.37
C ALA A 124 -8.16 -11.74 13.93
N LEU A 125 -7.14 -11.52 13.08
CA LEU A 125 -5.87 -10.91 13.48
C LEU A 125 -6.03 -9.42 13.78
N ALA A 126 -6.74 -8.69 12.91
CA ALA A 126 -7.00 -7.27 13.08
C ALA A 126 -7.75 -6.98 14.40
N ASP A 127 -8.75 -7.80 14.72
CA ASP A 127 -9.51 -7.70 15.97
C ASP A 127 -8.64 -7.98 17.21
N ARG A 128 -7.73 -8.98 17.15
CA ARG A 128 -6.77 -9.26 18.24
C ARG A 128 -5.77 -8.13 18.44
N LEU A 129 -5.22 -7.58 17.36
CA LEU A 129 -4.17 -6.57 17.41
C LEU A 129 -4.67 -5.18 17.84
N LEU A 130 -5.89 -4.80 17.47
CA LEU A 130 -6.40 -3.43 17.64
C LEU A 130 -6.22 -2.84 19.06
N PRO A 131 -6.50 -3.55 20.18
CA PRO A 131 -6.33 -2.99 21.52
C PRO A 131 -4.86 -2.80 21.93
N GLY A 132 -3.96 -3.68 21.48
CA GLY A 132 -2.51 -3.53 21.69
C GLY A 132 -1.97 -2.37 20.84
N LEU A 133 -2.30 -2.39 19.55
CA LEU A 133 -1.86 -1.38 18.59
C LEU A 133 -2.18 0.04 19.05
N ARG A 134 -3.38 0.24 19.62
CA ARG A 134 -3.81 1.52 20.19
C ARG A 134 -3.04 1.92 21.44
N ARG A 135 -2.75 0.98 22.35
CA ARG A 135 -2.04 1.27 23.60
C ARG A 135 -0.58 1.62 23.35
N ASP A 136 0.06 0.87 22.46
CA ASP A 136 1.52 0.83 22.37
C ASP A 136 2.05 1.78 21.27
N TRP A 137 1.24 2.07 20.23
CA TRP A 137 1.59 3.04 19.17
C TRP A 137 0.51 4.11 18.89
N GLY A 138 -0.59 4.13 19.64
CA GLY A 138 -1.58 5.21 19.63
C GLY A 138 -2.69 5.10 18.58
N ASP A 139 -3.62 6.06 18.67
CA ASP A 139 -4.88 6.12 17.89
C ASP A 139 -4.66 6.15 16.37
N ALA A 140 -3.55 6.74 15.90
CA ALA A 140 -3.24 6.83 14.48
C ALA A 140 -2.98 5.48 13.82
N GLU A 141 -2.29 4.55 14.50
CA GLU A 141 -2.06 3.20 13.96
C GLU A 141 -3.29 2.31 14.17
N ALA A 142 -3.99 2.45 15.32
CA ALA A 142 -5.29 1.79 15.54
C ALA A 142 -6.31 2.12 14.44
N ALA A 143 -6.45 3.39 14.07
CA ALA A 143 -7.37 3.85 13.03
C ALA A 143 -7.03 3.31 11.62
N ARG A 144 -5.77 2.92 11.35
CA ARG A 144 -5.40 2.25 10.09
C ARG A 144 -5.91 0.82 10.01
N LEU A 145 -6.05 0.15 11.15
CA LEU A 145 -6.43 -1.26 11.22
C LEU A 145 -7.95 -1.48 11.16
N LEU A 146 -8.74 -0.49 11.58
CA LEU A 146 -10.22 -0.55 11.60
C LEU A 146 -10.87 -1.14 10.33
N PRO A 147 -10.45 -0.85 9.08
CA PRO A 147 -11.08 -1.44 7.88
C PRO A 147 -10.80 -2.94 7.66
N GLY A 148 -9.96 -3.55 8.51
CA GLY A 148 -9.72 -4.99 8.54
C GLY A 148 -10.49 -5.71 9.65
N CYS A 149 -10.86 -5.00 10.72
CA CYS A 149 -11.60 -5.51 11.88
C CYS A 149 -13.04 -5.92 11.54
N ALA A 150 -13.69 -6.67 12.43
CA ALA A 150 -15.12 -6.99 12.31
C ALA A 150 -16.00 -5.76 12.61
N PRO A 151 -17.20 -5.62 12.00
CA PRO A 151 -18.08 -4.47 12.22
C PRO A 151 -18.37 -4.17 13.70
N GLU A 152 -18.56 -5.21 14.51
CA GLU A 152 -18.82 -5.15 15.94
C GLU A 152 -17.60 -4.64 16.71
N THR A 153 -16.40 -5.08 16.31
CA THR A 153 -15.12 -4.61 16.85
C THR A 153 -14.83 -3.17 16.45
N VAL A 154 -15.31 -2.70 15.29
CA VAL A 154 -15.18 -1.31 14.82
C VAL A 154 -16.15 -0.37 15.53
N ALA A 155 -17.40 -0.79 15.75
CA ALA A 155 -18.47 0.07 16.28
C ALA A 155 -18.12 0.75 17.61
N ARG A 156 -17.45 0.04 18.53
CA ARG A 156 -17.07 0.56 19.85
C ARG A 156 -15.93 1.61 19.82
N PRO A 157 -14.76 1.35 19.21
CA PRO A 157 -13.65 2.31 19.18
C PRO A 157 -13.76 3.38 18.07
N LEU A 158 -14.59 3.20 17.04
CA LEU A 158 -14.67 4.15 15.92
C LEU A 158 -15.05 5.59 16.33
N PRO A 159 -15.99 5.86 17.26
CA PRO A 159 -16.27 7.24 17.72
C PRO A 159 -15.02 7.90 18.33
N GLU A 160 -14.32 7.21 19.23
CA GLU A 160 -13.10 7.73 19.85
C GLU A 160 -11.97 7.94 18.83
N LEU A 161 -11.82 7.01 17.89
CA LEU A 161 -10.78 7.05 16.85
C LEU A 161 -11.15 7.91 15.62
N PHE A 162 -12.35 8.49 15.57
CA PHE A 162 -12.88 9.19 14.39
C PHE A 162 -11.94 10.30 13.89
N HIS A 163 -11.33 11.01 14.84
CA HIS A 163 -10.35 12.08 14.60
C HIS A 163 -9.03 11.59 13.97
N ALA A 164 -8.67 10.32 14.16
CA ALA A 164 -7.43 9.70 13.66
C ALA A 164 -7.62 8.95 12.33
N VAL A 165 -8.87 8.78 11.86
CA VAL A 165 -9.16 8.11 10.59
C VAL A 165 -8.65 8.95 9.42
N THR A 166 -7.66 8.40 8.70
CA THR A 166 -7.18 8.95 7.42
C THR A 166 -7.71 8.16 6.21
N GLY A 167 -8.08 6.90 6.41
CA GLY A 167 -8.46 5.93 5.37
C GLY A 167 -9.94 5.88 4.99
N TRP A 168 -10.67 7.00 5.06
CA TRP A 168 -12.14 7.08 4.92
C TRP A 168 -12.74 6.23 3.80
N LYS A 169 -12.15 6.28 2.58
CA LYS A 169 -12.64 5.51 1.43
C LYS A 169 -12.60 4.00 1.65
N THR A 170 -11.57 3.49 2.34
CA THR A 170 -11.43 2.06 2.64
C THR A 170 -12.39 1.67 3.77
N LEU A 171 -12.50 2.51 4.81
CA LEU A 171 -13.42 2.30 5.92
C LEU A 171 -14.87 2.26 5.45
N ALA A 172 -15.32 3.28 4.70
CA ALA A 172 -16.68 3.36 4.14
C ALA A 172 -17.01 2.19 3.18
N LYS A 173 -16.01 1.69 2.43
CA LYS A 173 -16.20 0.52 1.56
C LYS A 173 -16.37 -0.79 2.34
N ARG A 174 -15.81 -0.89 3.55
CA ARG A 174 -15.80 -2.11 4.37
C ARG A 174 -16.94 -2.13 5.38
N HIS A 175 -17.20 -1.01 6.04
CA HIS A 175 -18.17 -0.87 7.13
C HIS A 175 -19.13 0.31 6.86
N PRO A 176 -19.89 0.32 5.74
CA PRO A 176 -20.76 1.43 5.40
C PRO A 176 -21.84 1.70 6.45
N GLY A 177 -22.48 0.65 6.99
CA GLY A 177 -23.49 0.77 8.06
C GLY A 177 -22.89 1.38 9.32
N THR A 178 -21.92 0.70 9.94
CA THR A 178 -21.24 1.15 11.17
C THR A 178 -20.68 2.57 11.08
N LEU A 179 -20.18 2.98 9.90
CA LEU A 179 -19.69 4.34 9.68
C LEU A 179 -20.82 5.38 9.68
N LEU A 180 -21.97 5.05 9.08
CA LEU A 180 -23.16 5.90 9.08
C LEU A 180 -23.79 5.97 10.47
N ASP A 181 -23.94 4.83 11.16
CA ASP A 181 -24.49 4.76 12.52
C ASP A 181 -23.69 5.66 13.49
N VAL A 182 -22.35 5.61 13.43
CA VAL A 182 -21.47 6.48 14.23
C VAL A 182 -21.57 7.94 13.78
N ALA A 183 -21.60 8.22 12.47
CA ALA A 183 -21.71 9.60 11.97
C ALA A 183 -23.06 10.26 12.33
N GLU A 184 -24.16 9.50 12.34
CA GLU A 184 -25.48 9.94 12.81
C GLU A 184 -25.47 10.20 14.32
N GLY A 185 -24.84 9.31 15.11
CA GLY A 185 -24.66 9.51 16.56
C GLY A 185 -23.86 10.77 16.90
N GLU A 186 -22.71 10.97 16.26
CA GLU A 186 -21.89 12.18 16.42
C GLU A 186 -22.66 13.44 15.99
N LEU A 187 -23.42 13.39 14.89
CA LEU A 187 -24.21 14.52 14.41
C LEU A 187 -25.37 14.87 15.36
N ALA A 188 -26.00 13.87 15.98
CA ALA A 188 -27.06 14.06 16.98
C ALA A 188 -26.53 14.53 18.34
N ALA A 189 -25.27 14.21 18.67
CA ALA A 189 -24.60 14.66 19.90
C ALA A 189 -24.08 16.11 19.80
N LEU A 190 -23.88 16.63 18.59
CA LEU A 190 -23.57 18.05 18.41
C LEU A 190 -24.78 18.91 18.86
N PRO A 191 -24.56 19.96 19.69
CA PRO A 191 -25.64 20.89 20.01
C PRO A 191 -26.17 21.49 18.72
N GLU A 192 -27.50 21.59 18.58
CA GLU A 192 -28.14 22.15 17.39
C GLU A 192 -27.49 23.50 17.06
N ARG A 193 -26.64 23.50 16.02
CA ARG A 193 -26.17 24.74 15.42
C ARG A 193 -27.41 25.30 14.77
N THR A 194 -28.07 26.23 15.46
CA THR A 194 -29.21 26.96 14.94
C THR A 194 -28.78 27.64 13.65
N SER A 195 -28.98 26.94 12.54
CA SER A 195 -28.87 27.49 11.21
C SER A 195 -30.05 28.43 11.07
N THR A 196 -29.87 29.63 11.63
CA THR A 196 -30.52 30.81 11.13
C THR A 196 -30.09 30.91 9.68
N VAL A 197 -30.88 30.28 8.81
CA VAL A 197 -31.01 30.66 7.42
C VAL A 197 -31.53 32.09 7.48
N SER A 198 -30.57 33.01 7.66
CA SER A 198 -30.83 34.44 7.60
C SER A 198 -31.50 34.66 6.25
N PRO A 199 -32.75 35.15 6.21
CA PRO A 199 -33.46 35.29 4.95
C PRO A 199 -32.59 36.18 4.07
N ARG A 200 -32.11 35.62 2.95
CA ARG A 200 -31.30 36.40 2.00
C ARG A 200 -32.14 37.60 1.60
N THR A 201 -31.75 38.78 2.08
CA THR A 201 -32.35 40.05 1.68
C THR A 201 -32.36 40.06 0.15
N PRO A 202 -33.52 40.17 -0.51
CA PRO A 202 -33.57 40.12 -1.96
C PRO A 202 -32.66 41.22 -2.49
N SER A 203 -31.68 40.82 -3.30
CA SER A 203 -30.66 41.72 -3.81
C SER A 203 -31.33 42.88 -4.54
N ARG A 204 -31.02 44.12 -4.16
CA ARG A 204 -31.44 45.30 -4.95
C ARG A 204 -31.02 45.06 -6.40
N PRO A 205 -31.92 45.25 -7.38
CA PRO A 205 -31.56 45.08 -8.79
C PRO A 205 -30.40 46.03 -9.11
N ALA A 206 -29.30 45.45 -9.62
CA ALA A 206 -28.14 46.22 -10.01
C ALA A 206 -28.49 47.05 -11.25
N THR A 207 -28.28 48.37 -11.17
CA THR A 207 -28.46 49.28 -12.31
C THR A 207 -27.54 48.86 -13.46
N PRO A 208 -28.05 48.68 -14.70
CA PRO A 208 -27.20 48.25 -15.81
C PRO A 208 -26.15 49.31 -16.14
N ARG A 209 -24.88 48.88 -16.18
CA ARG A 209 -23.74 49.70 -16.56
C ARG A 209 -23.72 49.87 -18.09
N PRO A 210 -23.57 51.09 -18.65
CA PRO A 210 -23.57 51.27 -20.10
C PRO A 210 -22.34 50.62 -20.76
N PRO A 211 -22.45 50.16 -22.01
CA PRO A 211 -21.38 49.44 -22.70
C PRO A 211 -20.23 50.37 -23.10
N PRO A 212 -18.96 49.93 -22.97
CA PRO A 212 -17.81 50.69 -23.47
C PRO A 212 -17.81 50.70 -25.01
N GLY A 213 -17.58 51.88 -25.59
CA GLY A 213 -17.45 52.06 -27.03
C GLY A 213 -16.23 51.34 -27.62
N ARG A 214 -16.36 50.90 -28.87
CA ARG A 214 -15.25 50.30 -29.63
C ARG A 214 -14.36 51.41 -30.21
N THR A 215 -13.06 51.34 -29.96
CA THR A 215 -12.06 51.97 -30.82
C THR A 215 -10.99 50.96 -31.19
N SER A 216 -10.82 50.75 -32.49
CA SER A 216 -9.75 49.94 -33.06
C SER A 216 -8.41 50.67 -32.89
N GLY A 217 -7.37 49.94 -32.49
CA GLY A 217 -5.98 50.42 -32.44
C GLY A 217 -5.04 49.24 -32.65
N ALA A 218 -4.11 49.35 -33.59
CA ALA A 218 -3.41 48.20 -34.16
C ALA A 218 -1.99 48.00 -33.63
N SER A 219 -1.60 46.71 -33.56
CA SER A 219 -0.21 46.21 -33.67
C SER A 219 0.80 46.54 -32.54
N PRO A 220 1.93 45.82 -32.47
CA PRO A 220 2.03 44.35 -32.54
C PRO A 220 2.89 43.77 -31.40
N CYS A 221 2.61 42.53 -30.97
CA CYS A 221 3.54 41.78 -30.10
C CYS A 221 4.64 41.09 -30.94
N PRO A 222 5.93 41.31 -30.66
CA PRO A 222 7.01 40.51 -31.22
C PRO A 222 7.28 39.26 -30.38
N SER A 223 7.86 38.24 -31.02
CA SER A 223 8.51 37.07 -30.40
C SER A 223 7.64 36.10 -29.58
N CYS A 224 7.13 35.06 -30.26
CA CYS A 224 7.00 33.71 -29.71
C CYS A 224 7.04 32.66 -30.83
N ALA A 225 8.17 32.61 -31.53
CA ALA A 225 8.61 31.47 -32.32
C ALA A 225 9.86 30.90 -31.63
N SER A 226 10.12 29.59 -31.58
CA SER A 226 9.30 28.42 -31.94
C SER A 226 10.07 27.17 -31.54
N THR A 227 9.49 26.22 -30.80
CA THR A 227 10.02 24.84 -30.77
C THR A 227 8.94 23.84 -30.38
N ARG A 228 8.58 22.94 -31.31
CA ARG A 228 7.75 21.76 -31.01
C ARG A 228 7.95 20.69 -32.10
N ARG A 229 8.54 19.53 -31.74
CA ARG A 229 8.66 18.28 -32.54
C ARG A 229 9.48 18.40 -33.86
N ALA A 230 10.13 17.38 -34.43
CA ALA A 230 10.60 16.04 -34.01
C ALA A 230 11.68 15.58 -35.07
N ASP A 231 12.14 14.33 -35.28
CA ASP A 231 11.84 12.98 -34.74
C ASP A 231 12.99 11.99 -35.07
N GLY A 232 13.02 10.81 -34.42
CA GLY A 232 13.68 9.58 -34.91
C GLY A 232 15.21 9.37 -34.75
N GLY A 233 15.62 8.09 -34.60
CA GLY A 233 16.99 7.63 -34.88
C GLY A 233 17.60 6.62 -33.88
N SER A 234 18.12 5.49 -34.41
CA SER A 234 18.91 4.41 -33.79
C SER A 234 20.02 4.88 -32.81
N TRP A 235 20.51 4.09 -31.86
CA TRP A 235 20.76 2.63 -31.83
C TRP A 235 20.46 1.99 -30.46
#